data_AF-A0A1I7INQ1-F1
#
_entry.id   AF-A0A1I7INQ1-F1
#
_cell.length_a   1.000
_cell.length_b   1.000
_cell.length_c   1.000
_cell.angle_alpha   90.00
_cell.angle_beta   90.00
_cell.angle_gamma   90.00
#
_symmetry.space_group_name_H-M   'P 1'
#
loop_
_entity.id
_entity.type
_entity.pdbx_description
1 polymer ?
#
loop_
_entity_poly.entity_id
_entity_poly.type
_entity_poly.pdbx_seq_one_letter_code
_entity_poly.pdbx_strand_id
1 'polypeptide(L)'
;MKKILLILLLSFLLGLIFLFLVEHLGSFTYELEKGNTHSKSRIESIIYKTPFNSEVKVLSKNKFTVDAAFNEDSELKTYTFQLPFYLKALWKDLYIAVAVMLLLFLFLRRRIKIERTK
;
A
#
# COMPACT_ATOMS: atom_id res chain seq x y z
N MET A 1 27.84 1.12 -18.30
CA MET A 1 26.97 2.24 -17.87
C MET A 1 25.51 2.10 -18.31
N LYS A 2 25.19 1.95 -19.60
CA LYS A 2 23.78 1.82 -20.09
C LYS A 2 22.95 0.75 -19.34
N LYS A 3 23.55 -0.41 -19.04
CA LYS A 3 22.89 -1.51 -18.29
C LYS A 3 22.56 -1.15 -16.84
N ILE A 4 23.43 -0.39 -16.16
CA ILE A 4 23.21 0.03 -14.76
C ILE A 4 22.07 1.06 -14.71
N LEU A 5 22.07 2.02 -15.63
CA LEU A 5 20.99 3.01 -15.75
C LEU A 5 19.64 2.33 -16.02
N LEU A 6 19.61 1.33 -16.90
CA LEU A 6 18.39 0.55 -17.17
C LEU A 6 17.88 -0.17 -15.92
N ILE A 7 18.77 -0.79 -15.13
CA ILE A 7 18.39 -1.46 -13.88
C ILE A 7 17.81 -0.45 -12.88
N LEU A 8 18.45 0.71 -12.71
CA LEU A 8 17.96 1.76 -11.82
C LEU A 8 16.56 2.25 -12.24
N LEU A 9 16.37 2.50 -13.54
CA LEU A 9 15.08 2.91 -14.08
C LEU A 9 13.99 1.85 -13.87
N LEU A 10 14.33 0.57 -14.08
CA LEU A 10 13.40 -0.54 -13.90
C LEU A 10 13.00 -0.70 -12.42
N SER A 11 13.96 -0.60 -11.50
CA SER A 11 13.69 -0.65 -10.06
C SER A 11 12.82 0.52 -9.61
N PHE A 12 13.06 1.73 -10.13
CA PHE A 12 12.23 2.90 -9.86
C PHE A 12 10.79 2.70 -10.37
N LEU A 13 10.63 2.25 -11.61
CA LEU A 13 9.31 1.97 -12.20
C LEU A 13 8.56 0.89 -11.42
N LEU A 14 9.26 -0.16 -10.98
CA LEU A 14 8.67 -1.22 -10.16
C LEU A 14 8.19 -0.69 -8.81
N GLY A 15 8.94 0.22 -8.18
CA GLY A 15 8.51 0.92 -6.97
C GLY A 15 7.25 1.75 -7.17
N LEU A 16 7.16 2.48 -8.29
CA LEU A 16 5.95 3.23 -8.64
C LEU A 16 4.74 2.33 -8.86
N ILE A 17 4.91 1.22 -9.57
CA ILE A 17 3.84 0.24 -9.76
C ILE A 17 3.39 -0.33 -8.40
N PHE A 18 4.35 -0.63 -7.52
CA PHE A 18 4.02 -1.17 -6.21
C PHE A 18 3.26 -0.16 -5.33
N LEU A 19 3.67 1.11 -5.32
CA LEU A 19 2.93 2.19 -4.67
C LEU A 19 1.52 2.32 -5.25
N PHE A 20 1.38 2.33 -6.57
CA PHE A 20 0.08 2.40 -7.25
C PHE A 20 -0.84 1.26 -6.84
N LEU A 21 -0.34 0.02 -6.78
CA LEU A 21 -1.11 -1.14 -6.36
C LEU A 21 -1.59 -1.02 -4.92
N VAL A 22 -0.72 -0.58 -4.01
CA VAL A 22 -1.11 -0.34 -2.61
C VAL A 22 -2.21 0.72 -2.58
N GLU A 23 -1.97 1.90 -3.16
CA GLU A 23 -2.90 3.02 -3.14
C GLU A 23 -4.30 2.67 -3.70
N HIS A 24 -4.36 2.03 -4.87
CA HIS A 24 -5.63 1.85 -5.61
C HIS A 24 -6.34 0.53 -5.31
N LEU A 25 -5.61 -0.50 -4.87
CA LEU A 25 -6.20 -1.81 -4.55
C LEU A 25 -6.33 -2.04 -3.04
N GLY A 26 -5.76 -1.15 -2.22
CA GLY A 26 -5.99 -1.16 -0.78
C GLY A 26 -7.36 -0.61 -0.41
N SER A 27 -7.85 -0.99 0.76
CA SER A 27 -9.16 -0.58 1.25
C SER A 27 -9.10 -0.06 2.68
N PHE A 28 -9.77 1.06 2.95
CA PHE A 28 -9.99 1.55 4.29
C PHE A 28 -11.25 0.91 4.92
N THR A 29 -11.14 0.53 6.18
CA THR A 29 -12.21 0.02 7.03
C THR A 29 -12.17 0.75 8.36
N TYR A 30 -13.32 0.95 8.99
CA TYR A 30 -13.44 1.74 10.21
C TYR A 30 -14.08 0.88 11.31
N GLU A 31 -13.43 0.78 12.46
CA GLU A 31 -14.03 0.19 13.65
C GLU A 31 -14.72 1.28 14.47
N LEU A 32 -15.93 0.98 14.92
CA LEU A 32 -16.77 1.92 15.65
C LEU A 32 -16.71 1.66 17.15
N GLU A 33 -16.79 2.73 17.94
CA GLU A 33 -16.92 2.64 19.39
C GLU A 33 -18.23 1.90 19.74
N LYS A 34 -18.12 0.82 20.52
CA LYS A 34 -19.29 0.04 20.96
C LYS A 34 -20.26 0.90 21.76
N GLY A 35 -21.53 0.94 21.35
CA GLY A 35 -22.62 1.57 22.11
C GLY A 35 -23.20 2.86 21.53
N ASN A 36 -22.72 3.34 20.38
CA ASN A 36 -23.28 4.52 19.70
C ASN A 36 -24.13 4.13 18.48
N THR A 37 -25.25 4.83 18.26
CA THR A 37 -26.14 4.69 17.10
C THR A 37 -25.57 5.37 15.84
N HIS A 38 -25.93 4.83 14.67
CA HIS A 38 -25.22 4.94 13.39
C HIS A 38 -24.82 6.33 12.87
N SER A 39 -25.54 7.41 13.17
CA SER A 39 -25.25 8.75 12.61
C SER A 39 -24.29 9.62 13.45
N LYS A 40 -24.00 9.26 14.69
CA LYS A 40 -23.02 9.98 15.56
C LYS A 40 -21.93 9.08 16.12
N SER A 41 -21.84 7.85 15.60
CA SER A 41 -20.86 6.89 16.06
C SER A 41 -19.45 7.42 15.78
N ARG A 42 -18.60 7.34 16.81
CA ARG A 42 -17.20 7.71 16.73
C ARG A 42 -16.39 6.55 16.17
N ILE A 43 -15.40 6.88 15.37
CA ILE A 43 -14.43 5.91 14.87
C ILE A 43 -13.43 5.66 16.00
N GLU A 44 -13.34 4.40 16.42
CA GLU A 44 -12.35 3.93 17.39
C GLU A 44 -11.00 3.73 16.70
N SER A 45 -11.02 3.07 15.54
CA SER A 45 -9.81 2.79 14.77
C SER A 45 -10.04 2.87 13.26
N ILE A 46 -8.99 3.28 12.56
CA ILE A 46 -8.90 3.31 11.10
C ILE A 46 -7.97 2.18 10.70
N ILE A 47 -8.47 1.28 9.87
CA ILE A 47 -7.74 0.12 9.37
C ILE A 47 -7.58 0.30 7.87
N TYR A 48 -6.34 0.20 7.41
CA TYR A 48 -6.03 0.14 5.99
C TYR A 48 -5.52 -1.26 5.65
N LYS A 49 -6.21 -1.95 4.75
CA LYS A 49 -5.83 -3.28 4.26
C LYS A 49 -5.17 -3.15 2.89
N THR A 50 -4.01 -3.77 2.72
CA THR A 50 -3.30 -3.81 1.45
C THR A 50 -3.84 -4.96 0.59
N PRO A 51 -3.65 -4.92 -0.75
CA PRO A 51 -4.03 -6.04 -1.63
C PRO A 51 -3.25 -7.33 -1.33
N PHE A 52 -2.23 -7.25 -0.47
CA PHE A 52 -1.37 -8.35 -0.08
C PHE A 52 -1.68 -8.89 1.32
N ASN A 53 -2.86 -8.55 1.86
CA ASN A 53 -3.36 -9.04 3.14
C ASN A 53 -2.62 -8.49 4.38
N SER A 54 -1.82 -7.45 4.23
CA SER A 54 -1.27 -6.69 5.36
C SER A 54 -2.27 -5.65 5.87
N GLU A 55 -2.26 -5.40 7.18
CA GLU A 55 -3.17 -4.43 7.80
C GLU A 55 -2.40 -3.36 8.57
N VAL A 56 -2.74 -2.09 8.35
CA VAL A 56 -2.25 -0.94 9.10
C VAL A 56 -3.41 -0.38 9.92
N LYS A 57 -3.38 -0.62 11.23
CA LYS A 57 -4.39 -0.13 12.18
C LYS A 57 -3.87 1.06 12.98
N VAL A 58 -4.66 2.12 13.05
CA VAL A 58 -4.36 3.33 13.82
C VAL A 58 -5.58 3.71 14.66
N LEU A 59 -5.39 3.95 15.95
CA LEU A 59 -6.46 4.42 16.84
C LEU A 59 -6.80 5.88 16.49
N SER A 60 -8.09 6.15 16.24
CA SER A 60 -8.58 7.49 15.91
C SER A 60 -8.69 8.41 17.13
N LYS A 61 -8.71 7.84 18.35
CA LYS A 61 -8.88 8.57 19.61
C LYS A 61 -10.11 9.49 19.58
N ASN A 62 -11.23 9.02 19.03
CA ASN A 62 -12.51 9.73 18.99
C ASN A 62 -12.50 11.04 18.18
N LYS A 63 -11.55 11.21 17.25
CA LYS A 63 -11.44 12.42 16.41
C LYS A 63 -12.41 12.47 15.24
N PHE A 64 -12.82 11.30 14.72
CA PHE A 64 -13.63 11.21 13.52
C PHE A 64 -14.96 10.50 13.79
N THR A 65 -15.98 10.87 13.02
CA THR A 65 -17.31 10.26 13.04
C THR A 65 -17.54 9.40 11.81
N VAL A 66 -18.55 8.54 11.85
CA VAL A 66 -18.96 7.72 10.71
C VAL A 66 -19.31 8.56 9.48
N ASP A 67 -20.00 9.69 9.65
CA ASP A 67 -20.33 10.59 8.54
C ASP A 67 -19.08 11.10 7.81
N ALA A 68 -18.00 11.38 8.56
CA ALA A 68 -16.72 11.75 7.96
C ALA A 68 -16.10 10.60 7.14
N ALA A 69 -16.38 9.32 7.43
CA ALA A 69 -15.84 8.22 6.65
C ALA A 69 -16.51 8.06 5.27
N PHE A 70 -17.76 8.54 5.12
CA PHE A 70 -18.54 8.43 3.89
C PHE A 70 -18.59 9.73 3.09
N ASN A 71 -18.28 10.87 3.71
CA ASN A 71 -18.22 12.16 3.01
C ASN A 71 -16.92 12.30 2.21
N GLU A 72 -17.04 12.56 0.90
CA GLU A 72 -15.91 12.76 -0.02
C GLU A 72 -15.08 14.00 0.32
N ASP A 73 -15.70 15.03 0.87
CA ASP A 73 -15.03 16.28 1.27
C ASP A 73 -14.39 16.20 2.67
N SER A 74 -14.39 15.03 3.30
CA SER A 74 -13.84 14.85 4.63
C SER A 74 -12.31 14.76 4.63
N GLU A 75 -11.71 15.15 5.77
CA GLU A 75 -10.29 14.95 6.02
C GLU A 75 -9.85 13.48 5.87
N LEU A 76 -10.75 12.51 6.12
CA LEU A 76 -10.47 11.08 5.99
C LEU A 76 -10.28 10.63 4.53
N LYS A 77 -10.85 11.37 3.57
CA LYS A 77 -10.75 11.10 2.14
C LYS A 77 -9.61 11.86 1.47
N THR A 78 -9.05 12.88 2.12
CA THR A 78 -7.92 13.63 1.60
C THR A 78 -6.66 12.77 1.50
N TYR A 79 -5.97 12.85 0.36
CA TYR A 79 -4.72 12.12 0.11
C TYR A 79 -3.66 12.37 1.19
N THR A 80 -3.53 13.61 1.66
CA THR A 80 -2.59 14.00 2.73
C THR A 80 -2.81 13.21 4.02
N PHE A 81 -4.07 12.87 4.35
CA PHE A 81 -4.40 12.06 5.52
C PHE A 81 -4.10 10.57 5.29
N GLN A 82 -4.34 10.08 4.07
CA GLN A 82 -4.19 8.67 3.71
C GLN A 82 -2.73 8.27 3.43
N LEU A 83 -1.90 9.20 2.96
CA LEU A 83 -0.47 9.03 2.67
C LEU A 83 0.32 8.27 3.76
N PRO A 84 0.24 8.63 5.06
CA PRO A 84 0.96 7.89 6.10
C PRO A 84 0.51 6.42 6.24
N PHE A 85 -0.73 6.08 5.87
CA PHE A 85 -1.19 4.68 5.85
C PHE A 85 -0.55 3.92 4.69
N TYR A 86 -0.49 4.53 3.50
CA TYR A 86 0.17 3.95 2.33
C TYR A 86 1.66 3.70 2.58
N LEU A 87 2.37 4.67 3.17
CA LEU A 87 3.79 4.51 3.48
C LEU A 87 4.04 3.40 4.51
N LYS A 88 3.20 3.29 5.55
CA LYS A 88 3.28 2.20 6.53
C LYS A 88 2.98 0.84 5.91
N ALA A 89 2.00 0.79 5.00
CA ALA A 89 1.63 -0.41 4.27
C ALA A 89 2.76 -0.88 3.34
N LEU A 90 3.37 0.05 2.60
CA LEU A 90 4.54 -0.22 1.77
C LEU A 90 5.69 -0.85 2.58
N TRP A 91 5.95 -0.32 3.78
CA TRP A 91 6.95 -0.90 4.66
C TRP A 91 6.59 -2.31 5.12
N LYS A 92 5.32 -2.57 5.43
CA LYS A 92 4.86 -3.92 5.80
C LYS A 92 5.01 -4.90 4.64
N ASP A 93 4.71 -4.49 3.41
CA ASP A 93 4.73 -5.35 2.23
C ASP A 93 6.06 -5.33 1.46
N LEU A 94 7.11 -4.71 2.03
CA LEU A 94 8.43 -4.62 1.39
C LEU A 94 8.98 -6.00 1.00
N TYR A 95 8.70 -7.03 1.80
CA TYR A 95 9.15 -8.39 1.53
C TYR A 95 8.62 -8.93 0.19
N ILE A 96 7.42 -8.52 -0.23
CA ILE A 96 6.81 -8.91 -1.50
C ILE A 96 7.54 -8.25 -2.65
N ALA A 97 7.81 -6.95 -2.55
CA ALA A 97 8.58 -6.22 -3.55
C ALA A 97 9.98 -6.83 -3.73
N VAL A 98 10.64 -7.21 -2.63
CA VAL A 98 11.95 -7.90 -2.66
C VAL A 98 11.84 -9.28 -3.31
N ALA A 99 10.81 -10.07 -2.97
CA ALA A 99 10.59 -11.39 -3.56
C ALA A 99 10.36 -11.32 -5.08
N VAL A 100 9.55 -10.36 -5.54
CA VAL A 100 9.32 -10.11 -6.98
C VAL A 100 10.63 -9.71 -7.68
N MET A 101 11.43 -8.83 -7.07
CA MET A 101 12.74 -8.47 -7.64
C MET A 101 13.69 -9.66 -7.75
N LEU A 102 13.76 -10.52 -6.73
CA LEU A 102 14.59 -11.73 -6.76
C LEU A 102 14.14 -12.69 -7.86
N LEU A 103 12.82 -12.90 -8.02
CA LEU A 103 12.27 -13.74 -9.09
C LEU A 103 12.61 -13.20 -10.48
N LEU A 104 12.46 -11.89 -10.70
CA LEU A 104 12.84 -11.24 -11.95
C LEU A 104 14.33 -11.38 -12.23
N PHE A 105 15.17 -11.20 -11.21
CA PHE A 105 16.62 -11.36 -11.33
C PHE A 105 17.01 -12.80 -11.71
N LEU A 106 16.41 -13.80 -11.05
CA LEU A 106 16.64 -15.22 -11.37
C LEU A 106 16.18 -15.57 -12.79
N PHE A 107 15.03 -15.03 -13.22
CA PHE A 107 14.50 -15.22 -14.57
C PHE A 107 15.44 -14.64 -15.64
N LEU A 108 15.88 -13.39 -15.45
CA LEU A 108 16.85 -12.73 -16.34
C LEU A 108 18.18 -13.49 -16.40
N ARG A 109 18.68 -13.98 -15.25
CA ARG A 109 19.91 -14.77 -15.19
C ARG A 109 19.80 -16.07 -16.00
N ARG A 110 18.65 -16.76 -15.96
CA ARG A 110 18.42 -17.98 -16.75
C ARG A 110 18.43 -17.69 -18.26
N ARG A 111 17.79 -16.61 -18.72
CA ARG A 111 17.78 -16.21 -20.14
C ARG A 111 19.19 -15.96 -20.68
N ILE A 112 20.04 -15.25 -19.93
CA ILE A 112 21.43 -14.96 -20.33
C ILE A 112 22.25 -16.25 -20.49
N LYS A 113 22.00 -17.27 -19.66
CA LYS A 113 22.73 -18.54 -19.73
C LYS A 113 22.36 -19.33 -21.00
N ILE A 114 21.10 -19.26 -21.44
CA ILE A 114 20.60 -19.98 -22.62
C ILE A 114 21.18 -19.39 -23.91
N GLU A 115 21.37 -18.07 -23.99
CA GLU A 115 21.97 -17.39 -25.16
C GLU A 115 23.47 -17.68 -25.34
N ARG A 116 24.19 -18.13 -24.30
CA ARG A 116 25.61 -18.50 -24.40
C ARG A 116 25.86 -19.96 -24.78
N THR A 117 24.82 -20.79 -24.75
CA THR A 117 24.88 -22.22 -25.14
C THR A 117 24.28 -22.50 -26.52
N LYS A 118 23.94 -21.45 -27.28
CA LYS A 118 23.66 -21.53 -28.72
C LYS A 118 24.78 -20.83 -29.47
#